data_AF-A0A0M3KKH5-F1
#
_entry.id   AF-A0A0M3KKH5-F1
#
_cell.length_a   1.000
_cell.length_b   1.000
_cell.length_c   1.000
_cell.angle_alpha   90.00
_cell.angle_beta   90.00
_cell.angle_gamma   90.00
#
_symmetry.space_group_name_H-M   'P 1'
#
loop_
_entity.id
_entity.type
_entity.pdbx_description
1 polymer ?
#
loop_
_entity_poly.entity_id
_entity_poly.type
_entity_poly.pdbx_seq_one_letter_code
_entity_poly.pdbx_strand_id
1 'polypeptide(L)'
;MFARDEPPDSSNLVTKNLYGVHPFYMALEPDSKAHGPAPHLVYRTIGGILDIYFFPGPEPEQVIQQYLALIGTPMLPAYFALGFQV
;
A
#
# COMPACT_ATOMS: atom_id res chain seq x y z
N MET A 1 -3.72 12.18 -0.91
CA MET A 1 -4.46 11.14 -0.16
C MET A 1 -4.93 11.76 1.15
N PHE A 2 -6.17 11.52 1.57
CA PHE A 2 -6.73 12.06 2.81
C PHE A 2 -7.91 11.17 3.25
N ALA A 3 -7.98 10.78 4.52
CA ALA A 3 -9.07 9.93 5.00
C ALA A 3 -10.40 10.68 4.91
N ARG A 4 -11.42 10.06 4.32
CA ARG A 4 -12.75 10.63 4.14
C ARG A 4 -13.81 9.54 4.25
N ASP A 5 -14.90 9.90 4.93
CA ASP A 5 -16.13 9.13 4.94
C ASP A 5 -16.83 9.27 3.58
N GLU A 6 -16.56 8.32 2.68
CA GLU A 6 -17.12 8.25 1.34
C GLU A 6 -17.27 6.77 0.94
N PRO A 7 -18.42 6.34 0.42
CA PRO A 7 -18.58 4.98 -0.07
C PRO A 7 -17.75 4.73 -1.33
N PRO A 8 -17.19 3.52 -1.51
CA PRO A 8 -16.49 3.17 -2.74
C PRO A 8 -17.47 3.10 -3.92
N ASP A 9 -17.08 3.69 -5.04
CA ASP A 9 -17.83 3.64 -6.31
C ASP A 9 -16.88 3.28 -7.45
N SER A 10 -17.21 2.21 -8.17
CA SER A 10 -16.47 1.72 -9.33
C SER A 10 -17.29 1.72 -10.62
N SER A 11 -18.46 2.37 -10.63
CA SER A 11 -19.34 2.43 -11.80
C SER A 11 -18.72 3.21 -12.96
N ASN A 12 -17.89 4.20 -12.65
CA ASN A 12 -17.11 5.00 -13.58
C ASN A 12 -15.70 5.25 -13.01
N LEU A 13 -14.85 5.95 -13.75
CA LEU A 13 -13.55 6.40 -13.23
C LEU A 13 -13.76 7.50 -12.16
N VAL A 14 -13.97 7.07 -10.92
CA VAL A 14 -14.18 7.95 -9.76
C VAL A 14 -12.87 8.04 -8.95
N THR A 15 -12.23 9.21 -8.96
CA THR A 15 -10.92 9.46 -8.34
C THR A 15 -11.04 10.11 -6.96
N LYS A 16 -12.02 9.67 -6.16
CA LYS A 16 -12.27 10.20 -4.81
C LYS A 16 -11.37 9.53 -3.76
N ASN A 17 -11.05 10.27 -2.71
CA ASN A 17 -10.43 9.73 -1.51
C ASN A 17 -11.46 9.03 -0.60
N LEU A 18 -11.05 7.92 0.03
CA LEU A 18 -11.88 7.05 0.88
C LEU A 18 -11.33 7.01 2.32
N TYR A 19 -11.74 6.01 3.10
CA TYR A 19 -11.45 5.89 4.54
C TYR A 19 -9.96 5.81 4.92
N GLY A 20 -9.14 5.17 4.09
CA GLY A 20 -7.74 4.87 4.42
C GLY A 20 -6.72 5.71 3.66
N VAL A 21 -5.54 5.86 4.25
CA VAL A 21 -4.36 6.45 3.60
C VAL A 21 -3.16 5.53 3.81
N HIS A 22 -2.70 4.90 2.74
CA HIS A 22 -1.48 4.09 2.72
C HIS A 22 -0.58 4.59 1.59
N PRO A 23 0.41 5.46 1.87
CA PRO A 23 1.33 6.00 0.87
C PRO A 23 2.45 5.00 0.56
N PHE A 24 2.07 3.77 0.19
CA PHE A 24 2.95 2.67 -0.18
C PHE A 24 2.56 2.16 -1.57
N TYR A 25 3.54 1.80 -2.39
CA TYR A 25 3.30 1.14 -3.67
C TYR A 25 4.37 0.09 -3.92
N MET A 26 4.01 -0.93 -4.70
CA MET A 26 4.92 -1.93 -5.23
C MET A 26 4.91 -1.82 -6.75
N ALA A 27 6.09 -1.71 -7.35
CA ALA A 27 6.26 -1.66 -8.79
C ALA A 27 6.87 -2.98 -9.28
N LEU A 28 6.22 -3.62 -10.25
CA LEU A 28 6.74 -4.80 -10.93
C LEU A 28 7.56 -4.37 -12.14
N GLU A 29 8.75 -4.94 -12.30
CA GLU A 29 9.63 -4.72 -13.46
C GLU A 29 9.40 -5.72 -14.59
N PRO A 30 9.83 -5.38 -15.82
CA PRO A 30 9.72 -6.28 -16.97
C PRO A 30 10.45 -7.63 -16.82
N ASP A 31 11.45 -7.73 -15.96
CA ASP A 31 12.20 -8.96 -15.65
C ASP A 31 11.65 -9.71 -14.42
N SER A 32 10.43 -9.38 -14.00
CA SER A 32 9.78 -9.86 -12.78
C SER A 32 10.51 -9.49 -11.48
N LYS A 33 11.51 -8.61 -11.54
CA LYS A 33 12.10 -7.98 -10.36
C LYS A 33 11.35 -6.70 -10.02
N ALA A 34 11.84 -5.93 -9.06
CA ALA A 34 11.27 -4.66 -8.67
C ALA A 34 12.37 -3.59 -8.67
N HIS A 35 12.12 -2.46 -9.36
CA HIS A 35 12.83 -1.16 -9.38
C HIS A 35 13.55 -0.66 -10.67
N GLY A 36 12.83 0.06 -11.56
CA GLY A 36 13.39 0.66 -12.79
C GLY A 36 12.75 2.00 -13.22
N PRO A 37 13.43 2.83 -14.05
CA PRO A 37 13.33 4.30 -14.10
C PRO A 37 12.12 4.89 -14.88
N ALA A 38 11.21 4.06 -15.36
CA ALA A 38 9.99 4.47 -16.05
C ALA A 38 8.93 3.39 -15.78
N PRO A 39 7.71 3.69 -15.30
CA PRO A 39 7.01 4.99 -15.17
C PRO A 39 7.49 5.91 -14.02
N HIS A 40 7.18 7.22 -14.11
CA HIS A 40 7.49 8.21 -13.07
C HIS A 40 6.28 8.47 -12.17
N LEU A 41 6.52 8.69 -10.88
CA LEU A 41 5.51 9.05 -9.87
C LEU A 41 5.93 10.36 -9.20
N VAL A 42 4.97 11.26 -8.96
CA VAL A 42 5.22 12.56 -8.33
C VAL A 42 4.49 12.63 -6.99
N TYR A 43 5.25 12.71 -5.89
CA TYR A 43 4.71 12.96 -4.57
C TYR A 43 4.55 14.46 -4.33
N ARG A 44 3.34 14.89 -3.96
CA ARG A 44 3.05 16.26 -3.51
C ARG A 44 2.33 16.20 -2.17
N THR A 45 3.06 16.45 -1.09
CA THR A 45 2.51 16.54 0.27
C THR A 45 2.17 17.99 0.60
N ILE A 46 1.28 18.20 1.59
CA ILE A 46 0.87 19.53 2.07
C ILE A 46 1.67 20.00 3.30
N GLY A 47 2.63 19.19 3.77
CA GLY A 47 3.44 19.44 4.96
C GLY A 47 4.22 18.19 5.40
N GLY A 48 4.98 18.30 6.49
CA GLY A 48 5.85 17.24 7.03
C GLY A 48 7.23 17.18 6.38
N ILE A 49 7.96 16.08 6.63
CA ILE A 49 9.24 15.76 5.97
C ILE A 49 9.03 14.65 4.94
N LEU A 50 9.90 14.59 3.93
CA LEU A 50 9.96 13.44 3.02
C LEU A 50 10.80 12.33 3.68
N ASP A 51 10.13 11.37 4.30
CA ASP A 51 10.74 10.14 4.82
C ASP A 51 10.36 8.98 3.90
N ILE A 52 11.36 8.42 3.19
CA ILE A 52 11.17 7.47 2.09
C ILE A 52 12.02 6.22 2.35
N TYR A 53 11.36 5.05 2.33
CA TYR A 53 11.99 3.74 2.49
C TYR A 53 11.92 2.95 1.20
N PHE A 54 13.00 2.25 0.86
CA PHE A 54 13.10 1.38 -0.30
C PHE A 54 13.25 -0.08 0.15
N PHE A 55 12.48 -0.97 -0.45
CA PHE A 55 12.44 -2.40 -0.14
C PHE A 55 12.88 -3.19 -1.39
N PRO A 56 14.15 -3.62 -1.46
CA PRO A 56 14.74 -4.18 -2.68
C PRO A 56 14.46 -5.68 -2.90
N GLY A 57 13.58 -6.31 -2.12
CA GLY A 57 13.30 -7.74 -2.25
C GLY A 57 13.07 -8.16 -3.72
N PRO A 58 13.74 -9.21 -4.24
CA PRO A 58 13.55 -9.63 -5.62
C PRO A 58 12.16 -10.25 -5.84
N GLU A 59 11.62 -10.94 -4.84
CA GLU A 59 10.26 -11.48 -4.88
C GLU A 59 9.25 -10.52 -4.21
N PRO A 60 8.03 -10.38 -4.73
CA PRO A 60 6.98 -9.55 -4.14
C PRO A 60 6.70 -9.88 -2.66
N GLU A 61 6.79 -11.16 -2.29
CA GLU A 61 6.62 -11.60 -0.90
C GLU A 61 7.70 -10.99 0.01
N GLN A 62 8.95 -10.97 -0.45
CA GLN A 62 10.07 -10.44 0.33
C GLN A 62 9.95 -8.93 0.50
N VAL A 63 9.43 -8.21 -0.50
CA VAL A 63 9.12 -6.77 -0.38
C VAL A 63 8.09 -6.54 0.71
N ILE A 64 7.01 -7.34 0.76
CA ILE A 64 6.00 -7.22 1.82
C ILE A 64 6.56 -7.61 3.18
N GLN A 65 7.36 -8.65 3.28
CA GLN A 65 8.02 -9.04 4.54
C GLN A 65 8.92 -7.92 5.08
N GLN A 66 9.71 -7.27 4.22
CA GLN A 66 10.56 -6.14 4.60
C GLN A 66 9.74 -4.92 5.02
N TYR A 67 8.65 -4.63 4.31
CA TYR A 67 7.72 -3.55 4.67
C TYR A 67 7.07 -3.81 6.04
N LEU A 68 6.55 -5.02 6.27
CA LEU A 68 5.94 -5.41 7.55
C LEU A 68 6.95 -5.45 8.70
N ALA A 69 8.22 -5.75 8.43
CA ALA A 69 9.27 -5.66 9.45
C ALA A 69 9.50 -4.21 9.92
N LEU A 70 9.23 -3.22 9.07
CA LEU A 70 9.33 -1.80 9.42
C LEU A 70 8.05 -1.28 10.11
N ILE A 71 6.87 -1.56 9.55
CA ILE A 71 5.59 -0.99 10.03
C ILE A 71 4.89 -1.82 11.13
N GLY A 72 5.31 -3.07 11.31
CA GLY A 72 4.71 -4.04 12.21
C GLY A 72 3.94 -5.14 11.46
N THR A 73 4.01 -6.36 12.00
CA THR A 73 3.28 -7.51 11.48
C THR A 73 1.79 -7.43 11.85
N PRO A 74 0.88 -7.95 11.00
CA PRO A 74 -0.55 -7.99 11.32
C PRO A 74 -0.82 -8.72 12.64
N MET A 75 -1.90 -8.31 13.32
CA MET A 75 -2.31 -8.99 14.55
C MET A 75 -2.77 -10.42 14.25
N LEU A 76 -2.54 -11.33 15.20
CA LEU A 76 -3.10 -12.69 15.14
C LEU A 76 -4.56 -12.64 15.64
N PRO A 77 -5.58 -12.85 14.77
CA PRO A 77 -6.97 -12.85 15.22
C PRO A 77 -7.26 -14.10 16.06
N ALA A 78 -8.23 -14.00 16.97
CA ALA A 78 -8.75 -15.17 17.68
C ALA A 78 -9.37 -16.16 16.67
N TYR A 79 -9.23 -17.46 16.93
CA TYR A 79 -9.63 -18.50 15.98
C TYR A 79 -11.10 -18.38 15.52
N PHE A 80 -12.01 -18.03 16.43
CA PHE A 80 -13.43 -17.86 16.10
C PHE A 80 -13.72 -16.68 15.16
N ALA A 81 -12.84 -15.67 15.08
CA ALA A 81 -13.03 -14.51 14.21
C ALA A 81 -12.88 -14.86 12.71
N LEU A 82 -12.27 -16.01 12.41
CA LEU A 82 -12.20 -16.59 11.07
C LEU A 82 -13.49 -17.33 10.67
N GLY A 83 -14.45 -17.46 11.59
CA GLY A 83 -15.78 -17.98 11.32
C GLY A 83 -16.65 -16.99 10.53
N PHE A 84 -17.82 -17.46 10.11
CA PHE A 84 -18.80 -16.64 9.41
C PHE A 84 -19.40 -15.55 10.31
N GLN A 85 -19.69 -14.39 9.73
CA GLN A 85 -20.29 -13.22 10.41
C GLN A 85 -21.60 -12.83 9.70
N VAL A 86 -22.60 -12.38 10.46
CA VAL A 86 -23.91 -11.90 9.98
C VAL A 86 -24.24 -10.53 10.52
#